data_AF-A0A2M7GSV7-F1
#
_entry.id   AF-A0A2M7GSV7-F1
#
_cell.length_a   1.000
_cell.length_b   1.000
_cell.length_c   1.000
_cell.angle_alpha   90.00
_cell.angle_beta   90.00
_cell.angle_gamma   90.00
#
_symmetry.space_group_name_H-M   'P 1'
#
loop_
_entity.id
_entity.type
_entity.pdbx_description
1 polymer ?
#
loop_
_entity_poly.entity_id
_entity_poly.type
_entity_poly.pdbx_seq_one_letter_code
_entity_poly.pdbx_strand_id
1 'polypeptide(L)'
;MPAPVLKSLPPKEAVEFFRKKGYAIGFNWRDVWKEEHAAAFTVAKAMRIDILEDIRAATDLALSKGIAFGEFKKQLAPVLQAKGWWGRKEIVDPQDGKLKPATLGSNRRLRTIYDTNMRMAHAAGRWENIERLKSRRPYLRYIAVLDERTRQTHRAWHGTVLPADHDFWDTHYPPNGWRCRCTVQQLSDADLKRFGH
;
A
#
# COMPACT_ATOMS: atom_id res chain seq x y z
N MET A 1 30.13 26.23 0.67
CA MET A 1 28.68 26.36 0.93
C MET A 1 28.19 25.07 1.57
N PRO A 2 27.49 25.09 2.72
CA PRO A 2 26.90 23.87 3.27
C PRO A 2 25.80 23.35 2.34
N ALA A 3 25.75 22.03 2.15
CA ALA A 3 24.74 21.39 1.30
C ALA A 3 23.33 21.69 1.81
N PRO A 4 22.35 21.94 0.92
CA PRO A 4 20.98 22.18 1.35
C PRO A 4 20.44 20.94 2.07
N VAL A 5 20.03 21.11 3.33
CA VAL A 5 19.30 20.09 4.08
C VAL A 5 17.91 20.00 3.46
N LEU A 6 17.72 19.04 2.56
CA LEU A 6 16.42 18.74 1.97
C LEU A 6 15.49 18.16 3.03
N LYS A 7 14.62 19.01 3.59
CA LYS A 7 13.56 18.59 4.49
C LYS A 7 12.47 17.90 3.67
N SER A 8 12.37 16.57 3.79
CA SER A 8 11.32 15.79 3.12
C SER A 8 9.94 16.28 3.58
N LEU A 9 9.15 16.82 2.66
CA LEU A 9 7.77 17.19 2.95
C LEU A 9 6.87 15.95 2.96
N PRO A 10 5.82 15.92 3.80
CA PRO A 10 4.85 14.83 3.80
C PRO A 10 4.19 14.71 2.41
N PRO A 11 3.98 13.49 1.89
CA PRO A 11 3.21 13.26 0.67
C PRO A 11 1.72 13.54 0.97
N LYS A 12 1.29 14.80 0.83
CA LYS A 12 -0.03 15.28 1.29
C LYS A 12 -1.18 14.42 0.76
N GLU A 13 -1.19 14.13 -0.54
CA GLU A 13 -2.23 13.33 -1.20
C GLU A 13 -2.28 11.89 -0.64
N ALA A 14 -1.12 11.30 -0.37
CA ALA A 14 -1.04 9.96 0.21
C ALA A 14 -1.57 9.93 1.66
N VAL A 15 -1.28 10.98 2.44
CA VAL A 15 -1.79 11.13 3.82
C VAL A 15 -3.30 11.37 3.82
N GLU A 16 -3.80 12.25 2.95
CA GLU A 16 -5.23 12.55 2.82
C GLU A 16 -6.03 11.31 2.41
N PHE A 17 -5.55 10.56 1.41
CA PHE A 17 -6.16 9.30 1.00
C PHE A 17 -6.24 8.30 2.16
N PHE A 18 -5.12 8.09 2.88
CA PHE A 18 -5.08 7.17 4.01
C PHE A 18 -6.07 7.55 5.12
N ARG A 19 -6.16 8.85 5.43
CA ARG A 19 -7.10 9.38 6.43
C ARG A 19 -8.55 9.23 5.99
N LYS A 20 -8.87 9.57 4.73
CA LYS A 20 -10.22 9.46 4.16
C LYS A 20 -10.73 8.02 4.11
N LYS A 21 -9.84 7.03 3.90
CA LYS A 21 -10.20 5.60 3.86
C LYS A 21 -10.85 5.08 5.15
N GLY A 22 -10.57 5.68 6.31
CA GLY A 22 -11.13 5.21 7.59
C GLY A 22 -10.84 3.73 7.91
N TYR A 23 -11.66 3.12 8.76
CA TYR A 23 -11.59 1.67 9.09
C TYR A 23 -12.32 0.79 8.09
N ALA A 24 -12.86 1.37 7.01
CA ALA A 24 -13.56 0.60 6.00
C ALA A 24 -12.62 -0.47 5.45
N ILE A 25 -12.95 -1.73 5.75
CA ILE A 25 -12.47 -2.89 4.98
C ILE A 25 -13.37 -2.95 3.75
N GLY A 26 -13.21 -1.93 2.94
CA GLY A 26 -13.77 -1.80 1.62
C GLY A 26 -12.74 -1.10 0.76
N PHE A 27 -12.32 -1.76 -0.32
CA PHE A 27 -12.91 -1.46 -1.63
C PHE A 27 -12.64 0.00 -2.01
N ASN A 28 -11.36 0.33 -2.28
CA ASN A 28 -10.98 0.69 -3.65
C ASN A 28 -9.47 1.00 -3.81
N TRP A 29 -8.83 0.42 -4.81
CA TRP A 29 -7.90 1.17 -5.67
C TRP A 29 -8.43 1.28 -7.12
N ARG A 30 -9.53 0.57 -7.38
CA ARG A 30 -10.15 -0.03 -8.59
C ARG A 30 -11.30 -1.00 -8.20
N ASP A 31 -10.95 -2.11 -7.53
CA ASP A 31 -11.75 -2.92 -6.56
C ASP A 31 -11.16 -4.35 -6.39
N VAL A 32 -9.88 -4.49 -6.07
CA VAL A 32 -9.25 -5.82 -6.00
C VAL A 32 -8.49 -6.04 -4.69
N TRP A 33 -9.11 -6.79 -3.78
CA TRP A 33 -8.45 -7.74 -2.87
C TRP A 33 -9.44 -8.63 -2.11
N LYS A 34 -10.09 -9.55 -2.84
CA LYS A 34 -11.30 -10.20 -2.32
C LYS A 34 -11.09 -11.43 -1.43
N GLU A 35 -9.90 -12.02 -1.31
CA GLU A 35 -9.82 -13.34 -0.67
C GLU A 35 -8.85 -13.45 0.52
N GLU A 36 -7.75 -12.71 0.54
CA GLU A 36 -6.76 -12.88 1.64
C GLU A 36 -7.07 -12.07 2.91
N HIS A 37 -8.00 -11.11 2.87
CA HIS A 37 -8.31 -10.26 4.03
C HIS A 37 -9.61 -10.64 4.77
N ALA A 38 -10.55 -11.28 4.08
CA ALA A 38 -11.84 -11.64 4.66
C ALA A 38 -11.71 -12.75 5.72
N ALA A 39 -10.88 -13.77 5.47
CA ALA A 39 -10.75 -14.91 6.37
C ALA A 39 -10.11 -14.58 7.73
N ALA A 40 -9.25 -13.55 7.81
CA ALA A 40 -8.57 -13.18 9.04
C ALA A 40 -9.44 -12.32 9.99
N PHE A 41 -10.58 -11.79 9.51
CA PHE A 41 -11.27 -10.67 10.16
C PHE A 41 -12.55 -11.02 10.91
N THR A 42 -12.99 -12.27 10.92
CA THR A 42 -14.26 -12.65 11.55
C THR A 42 -14.15 -12.84 13.08
N VAL A 43 -12.96 -13.16 13.62
CA VAL A 43 -12.80 -13.76 14.97
C VAL A 43 -12.77 -12.83 16.21
N ALA A 44 -11.85 -11.88 16.28
CA ALA A 44 -11.55 -11.04 17.45
C ALA A 44 -12.14 -9.60 17.38
N LYS A 45 -13.47 -9.42 17.29
CA LYS A 45 -14.07 -8.11 16.94
C LYS A 45 -13.90 -6.97 17.98
N ALA A 46 -13.62 -7.25 19.26
CA ALA A 46 -13.42 -6.21 20.29
C ALA A 46 -11.92 -5.89 20.55
N MET A 47 -11.08 -6.90 20.78
CA MET A 47 -9.61 -6.75 20.92
C MET A 47 -8.86 -6.43 19.60
N ARG A 48 -9.59 -6.29 18.48
CA ARG A 48 -8.97 -5.87 17.22
C ARG A 48 -9.17 -4.40 16.93
N ILE A 49 -10.20 -3.75 17.46
CA ILE A 49 -10.45 -2.35 17.09
C ILE A 49 -9.33 -1.47 17.65
N ASP A 50 -8.96 -1.66 18.91
CA ASP A 50 -7.87 -0.95 19.56
C ASP A 50 -6.50 -1.27 18.91
N ILE A 51 -6.27 -2.53 18.50
CA ILE A 51 -5.09 -2.93 17.74
C ILE A 51 -5.05 -2.29 16.35
N LEU A 52 -6.20 -2.22 15.68
CA LEU A 52 -6.32 -1.59 14.36
C LEU A 52 -6.14 -0.08 14.45
N GLU A 53 -6.64 0.54 15.52
CA GLU A 53 -6.40 1.94 15.86
C GLU A 53 -4.91 2.22 16.02
N ASP A 54 -4.19 1.42 16.81
CA ASP A 54 -2.75 1.58 17.00
C ASP A 54 -1.98 1.42 15.69
N ILE A 55 -2.30 0.38 14.90
CA ILE A 55 -1.66 0.12 13.61
C ILE A 55 -1.94 1.29 12.64
N ARG A 56 -3.19 1.78 12.62
CA ARG A 56 -3.60 2.90 11.76
C ARG A 56 -2.88 4.18 12.17
N ALA A 57 -2.84 4.51 13.46
CA ALA A 57 -2.16 5.68 13.99
C ALA A 57 -0.66 5.65 13.68
N ALA A 58 0.00 4.50 13.90
CA ALA A 58 1.40 4.32 13.56
C ALA A 58 1.67 4.45 12.05
N THR A 59 0.72 3.99 11.22
CA THR A 59 0.83 4.09 9.75
C THR A 59 0.62 5.53 9.27
N ASP A 60 -0.35 6.26 9.84
CA ASP A 60 -0.54 7.69 9.56
C ASP A 60 0.70 8.51 9.94
N LEU A 61 1.26 8.22 11.11
CA LEU A 61 2.49 8.84 11.57
C LEU A 61 3.66 8.54 10.63
N ALA A 62 3.76 7.30 10.14
CA ALA A 62 4.79 6.92 9.21
C ALA A 62 4.67 7.60 7.84
N LEU A 63 3.45 7.69 7.30
CA LEU A 63 3.17 8.42 6.07
C LEU A 63 3.45 9.91 6.21
N SER A 64 2.97 10.53 7.29
CA SER A 64 3.05 11.98 7.49
C SER A 64 4.46 12.45 7.87
N LYS A 65 5.22 11.69 8.64
CA LYS A 65 6.57 12.08 9.10
C LYS A 65 7.70 11.38 8.34
N GLY A 66 7.41 10.51 7.38
CA GLY A 66 8.42 9.75 6.65
C GLY A 66 9.18 8.75 7.53
N ILE A 67 8.48 8.12 8.49
CA ILE A 67 9.12 7.19 9.43
C ILE A 67 9.49 5.89 8.74
N ALA A 68 10.77 5.48 8.83
CA ALA A 68 11.24 4.22 8.29
C ALA A 68 10.72 3.00 9.08
N PHE A 69 10.67 1.84 8.43
CA PHE A 69 10.16 0.60 9.02
C PHE A 69 10.82 0.23 10.36
N GLY A 70 12.12 0.48 10.52
CA GLY A 70 12.83 0.18 11.76
C GLY A 70 12.26 0.91 12.98
N GLU A 71 11.97 2.20 12.81
CA GLU A 71 11.37 3.09 13.81
C GLU A 71 9.89 2.74 14.03
N PHE A 72 9.12 2.55 12.94
CA PHE A 72 7.73 2.07 12.99
C PHE A 72 7.58 0.80 13.83
N LYS A 73 8.46 -0.19 13.60
CA LYS A 73 8.48 -1.44 14.36
C LYS A 73 8.84 -1.21 15.83
N LYS A 74 9.84 -0.38 16.12
CA LYS A 74 10.27 -0.08 17.50
C LYS A 74 9.15 0.55 18.34
N GLN A 75 8.35 1.41 17.73
CA GLN A 75 7.24 2.09 18.40
C GLN A 75 6.02 1.17 18.56
N LEU A 76 5.64 0.45 17.49
CA LEU A 76 4.38 -0.30 17.48
C LEU A 76 4.48 -1.71 18.10
N ALA A 77 5.61 -2.41 17.97
CA ALA A 77 5.71 -3.78 18.46
C ALA A 77 5.49 -3.93 19.98
N PRO A 78 6.07 -3.07 20.85
CA PRO A 78 5.82 -3.15 22.30
C PRO A 78 4.36 -2.90 22.67
N VAL A 79 3.70 -1.96 22.00
CA VAL A 79 2.27 -1.66 22.21
C VAL A 79 1.41 -2.89 21.92
N LEU A 80 1.64 -3.52 20.77
CA LEU A 80 0.91 -4.73 20.36
C LEU A 80 1.22 -5.93 21.27
N GLN A 81 2.44 -6.03 21.77
CA GLN A 81 2.83 -7.06 22.74
C GLN A 81 2.12 -6.87 24.08
N ALA A 82 2.10 -5.64 24.62
CA ALA A 82 1.41 -5.31 25.86
C ALA A 82 -0.09 -5.60 25.78
N LYS A 83 -0.69 -5.42 24.61
CA LYS A 83 -2.09 -5.77 24.31
C LYS A 83 -2.32 -7.26 24.01
N GLY A 84 -1.28 -8.09 24.12
CA GLY A 84 -1.37 -9.53 23.90
C GLY A 84 -1.53 -9.94 22.43
N TRP A 85 -1.33 -9.03 21.47
CA TRP A 85 -1.39 -9.29 20.03
C TRP A 85 -0.02 -9.65 19.45
N TRP A 86 0.63 -10.71 19.95
CA TRP A 86 1.95 -11.11 19.47
C TRP A 86 2.16 -12.62 19.48
N GLY A 87 2.92 -13.12 18.51
CA GLY A 87 3.31 -14.53 18.41
C GLY A 87 2.19 -15.44 17.90
N ARG A 88 2.39 -16.75 18.11
CA ARG A 88 1.38 -17.78 17.85
C ARG A 88 0.50 -17.92 19.09
N LYS A 89 -0.82 -17.91 18.89
CA LYS A 89 -1.81 -18.17 19.93
C LYS A 89 -2.91 -19.07 19.38
N GLU A 90 -3.51 -19.85 20.24
CA GLU A 90 -4.77 -20.52 19.92
C GLU A 90 -5.90 -19.50 20.01
N ILE A 91 -6.69 -19.42 18.95
CA ILE A 91 -7.83 -18.52 18.86
C ILE A 91 -9.03 -19.35 18.47
N VAL A 92 -10.16 -19.10 19.12
CA VAL A 92 -11.45 -19.69 18.79
C VAL A 92 -11.90 -19.15 17.44
N ASP A 93 -11.97 -19.99 16.42
CA ASP A 93 -12.53 -19.61 15.12
C ASP A 93 -14.03 -19.34 15.28
N PRO A 94 -14.54 -18.17 14.87
CA PRO A 94 -15.93 -17.75 15.02
C PRO A 94 -16.85 -18.42 14.02
N GLN A 95 -16.32 -19.07 12.98
CA GLN A 95 -17.11 -19.79 11.99
C GLN A 95 -17.54 -21.15 12.54
N ASP A 96 -16.69 -21.82 13.32
CA ASP A 96 -16.95 -23.18 13.81
C ASP A 96 -16.76 -23.37 15.33
N GLY A 97 -16.36 -22.33 16.06
CA GLY A 97 -16.15 -22.36 17.51
C GLY A 97 -14.89 -23.11 17.96
N LYS A 98 -14.01 -23.54 17.05
CA LYS A 98 -12.86 -24.40 17.40
C LYS A 98 -11.60 -23.60 17.65
N LEU A 99 -10.77 -24.05 18.60
CA LEU A 99 -9.42 -23.50 18.79
C LEU A 99 -8.56 -23.83 17.58
N LYS A 100 -8.06 -22.79 16.90
CA LYS A 100 -7.12 -22.91 15.79
C LYS A 100 -5.86 -22.11 16.10
N PRO A 101 -4.66 -22.65 15.80
CA PRO A 101 -3.43 -21.90 15.94
C PRO A 101 -3.41 -20.75 14.93
N ALA A 102 -3.27 -19.53 15.41
CA ALA A 102 -3.16 -18.33 14.60
C ALA A 102 -1.90 -17.54 14.97
N THR A 103 -1.25 -16.97 13.96
CA THR A 103 -0.17 -16.02 14.19
C THR A 103 -0.76 -14.62 14.27
N LEU A 104 -0.68 -13.98 15.43
CA LEU A 104 -1.08 -12.59 15.67
C LEU A 104 -0.01 -11.64 15.13
N GLY A 105 0.60 -10.80 15.97
CA GLY A 105 1.71 -9.94 15.59
C GLY A 105 3.03 -10.69 15.39
N SER A 106 3.83 -10.22 14.45
CA SER A 106 5.25 -10.59 14.29
C SER A 106 5.99 -9.50 13.52
N ASN A 107 7.32 -9.45 13.63
CA ASN A 107 8.14 -8.50 12.85
C ASN A 107 7.90 -8.64 11.35
N ARG A 108 7.73 -9.87 10.86
CA ARG A 108 7.39 -10.14 9.45
C ARG A 108 6.03 -9.57 9.08
N ARG A 109 5.02 -9.77 9.93
CA ARG A 109 3.67 -9.23 9.70
C ARG A 109 3.65 -7.71 9.75
N LEU A 110 4.34 -7.08 10.70
CA LEU A 110 4.50 -5.63 10.75
C LEU A 110 5.18 -5.09 9.50
N ARG A 111 6.20 -5.77 8.98
CA ARG A 111 6.83 -5.38 7.71
C ARG A 111 5.82 -5.40 6.58
N THR A 112 5.05 -6.47 6.46
CA THR A 112 4.01 -6.59 5.43
C THR A 112 2.95 -5.49 5.55
N ILE A 113 2.48 -5.18 6.76
CA ILE A 113 1.51 -4.12 7.02
C ILE A 113 2.07 -2.77 6.59
N TYR A 114 3.26 -2.41 7.06
CA TYR A 114 3.94 -1.17 6.71
C TYR A 114 4.11 -1.05 5.20
N ASP A 115 4.79 -2.01 4.59
CA ASP A 115 5.12 -2.03 3.16
C ASP A 115 3.89 -1.91 2.26
N THR A 116 2.78 -2.53 2.65
CA THR A 116 1.55 -2.55 1.86
C THR A 116 0.84 -1.22 1.99
N ASN A 117 0.62 -0.72 3.21
CA ASN A 117 -0.06 0.55 3.41
C ASN A 117 0.72 1.73 2.80
N MET A 118 2.04 1.76 2.96
CA MET A 118 2.88 2.81 2.38
C MET A 118 2.75 2.83 0.86
N ARG A 119 2.88 1.68 0.18
CA ARG A 119 2.76 1.61 -1.28
C ARG A 119 1.38 1.98 -1.79
N MET A 120 0.32 1.52 -1.11
CA MET A 120 -1.06 1.86 -1.47
C MET A 120 -1.32 3.36 -1.35
N ALA A 121 -0.91 3.97 -0.24
CA ALA A 121 -1.10 5.41 -0.02
C ALA A 121 -0.34 6.25 -1.06
N HIS A 122 0.92 5.90 -1.34
CA HIS A 122 1.70 6.58 -2.38
C HIS A 122 1.13 6.38 -3.78
N ALA A 123 0.58 5.20 -4.09
CA ALA A 123 -0.09 4.95 -5.36
C ALA A 123 -1.35 5.82 -5.51
N ALA A 124 -2.18 5.89 -4.48
CA ALA A 124 -3.36 6.74 -4.50
C ALA A 124 -3.01 8.23 -4.68
N GLY A 125 -2.02 8.73 -3.93
CA GLY A 125 -1.58 10.12 -4.10
C GLY A 125 -0.95 10.39 -5.47
N ARG A 126 -0.33 9.37 -6.09
CA ARG A 126 0.14 9.48 -7.48
C ARG A 126 -1.03 9.52 -8.46
N TRP A 127 -2.10 8.76 -8.24
CA TRP A 127 -3.31 8.81 -9.05
C TRP A 127 -3.99 10.17 -9.02
N GLU A 128 -4.10 10.80 -7.85
CA GLU A 128 -4.65 12.17 -7.74
C GLU A 128 -3.82 13.19 -8.54
N ASN A 129 -2.48 13.04 -8.49
CA ASN A 129 -1.59 13.85 -9.32
C ASN A 129 -1.74 13.55 -10.81
N ILE A 130 -1.97 12.29 -11.18
CA ILE A 130 -2.23 11.88 -12.55
C ILE A 130 -3.49 12.57 -13.08
N GLU A 131 -4.61 12.48 -12.35
CA GLU A 131 -5.86 13.14 -12.71
C GLU A 131 -5.69 14.65 -12.87
N ARG A 132 -4.98 15.30 -11.94
CA ARG A 132 -4.72 16.75 -11.98
C ARG A 132 -3.94 17.18 -13.23
N LEU A 133 -2.99 16.36 -13.66
CA LEU A 133 -2.10 16.66 -14.78
C LEU A 133 -2.55 16.04 -16.11
N LYS A 134 -3.66 15.29 -16.11
CA LYS A 134 -4.13 14.51 -17.26
C LYS A 134 -4.28 15.34 -18.53
N SER A 135 -4.74 16.59 -18.43
CA SER A 135 -4.87 17.49 -19.59
C SER A 135 -3.55 17.86 -20.27
N ARG A 136 -2.42 17.80 -19.54
CA ARG A 136 -1.08 18.12 -20.04
C ARG A 136 -0.22 16.89 -20.28
N ARG A 137 -0.52 15.80 -19.57
CA ARG A 137 0.19 14.52 -19.61
C ARG A 137 -0.83 13.38 -19.64
N PRO A 138 -1.50 13.17 -20.78
CA PRO A 138 -2.66 12.29 -20.86
C PRO A 138 -2.29 10.81 -20.90
N TYR A 139 -1.02 10.45 -21.04
CA TYR A 139 -0.60 9.06 -21.17
C TYR A 139 0.10 8.53 -19.91
N LEU A 140 -0.04 7.23 -19.67
CA LEU A 140 0.66 6.50 -18.62
C LEU A 140 1.49 5.39 -19.25
N ARG A 141 2.73 5.26 -18.77
CA ARG A 141 3.61 4.12 -19.07
C ARG A 141 3.72 3.22 -17.85
N TYR A 142 3.44 1.93 -18.01
CA TYR A 142 3.65 0.93 -16.96
C TYR A 142 5.15 0.64 -16.80
N ILE A 143 5.66 0.76 -15.57
CA ILE A 143 7.07 0.52 -15.23
C ILE A 143 7.17 -0.60 -14.21
N ALA A 144 7.63 -1.77 -14.67
CA ALA A 144 8.16 -2.81 -13.79
C ALA A 144 9.64 -2.57 -13.45
N VAL A 145 10.09 -3.06 -12.28
CA VAL A 145 11.50 -3.00 -11.83
C VAL A 145 12.43 -3.86 -12.68
N LEU A 146 11.91 -4.93 -13.27
CA LEU A 146 12.63 -5.87 -14.15
C LEU A 146 13.78 -6.66 -13.50
N ASP A 147 13.93 -6.65 -12.17
CA ASP A 147 14.83 -7.58 -11.48
C ASP A 147 14.25 -9.01 -11.41
N GLU A 148 15.03 -9.99 -10.96
CA GLU A 148 14.64 -11.41 -10.85
C GLU A 148 13.32 -11.65 -10.09
N ARG A 149 12.95 -10.75 -9.18
CA ARG A 149 11.73 -10.85 -8.36
C ARG A 149 10.49 -10.28 -9.05
N THR A 150 10.64 -9.74 -10.26
CA THR A 150 9.54 -9.23 -11.06
C THR A 150 8.79 -10.41 -11.69
N ARG A 151 7.48 -10.51 -11.38
CA ARG A 151 6.57 -11.53 -11.95
C ARG A 151 6.55 -11.43 -13.48
N GLN A 152 6.41 -12.57 -14.15
CA GLN A 152 6.40 -12.63 -15.62
C GLN A 152 5.26 -11.79 -16.22
N THR A 153 4.07 -11.84 -15.62
CA THR A 153 2.93 -10.99 -16.02
C THR A 153 3.28 -9.50 -15.96
N HIS A 154 3.97 -9.05 -14.91
CA HIS A 154 4.36 -7.64 -14.77
C HIS A 154 5.47 -7.24 -15.74
N ARG A 155 6.35 -8.18 -16.15
CA ARG A 155 7.32 -7.92 -17.23
C ARG A 155 6.61 -7.73 -18.56
N ALA A 156 5.60 -8.55 -18.85
CA ALA A 156 4.83 -8.45 -20.08
C ALA A 156 4.13 -7.09 -20.22
N TRP A 157 3.74 -6.47 -19.11
CA TRP A 157 3.15 -5.13 -19.10
C TRP A 157 4.17 -4.00 -19.15
N HIS A 158 5.45 -4.26 -18.89
CA HIS A 158 6.47 -3.20 -18.85
C HIS A 158 6.56 -2.49 -20.20
N GLY A 159 6.51 -1.15 -20.15
CA GLY A 159 6.57 -0.33 -21.36
C GLY A 159 5.22 -0.10 -22.03
N THR A 160 4.13 -0.74 -21.57
CA THR A 160 2.78 -0.44 -22.06
C THR A 160 2.47 1.03 -21.85
N VAL A 161 2.16 1.75 -22.94
CA VAL A 161 1.76 3.16 -22.93
C VAL A 161 0.33 3.27 -23.39
N LEU A 162 -0.54 3.80 -22.53
CA LEU A 162 -1.97 3.98 -22.81
C LEU A 162 -2.46 5.32 -22.25
N PRO A 163 -3.56 5.89 -22.77
CA PRO A 163 -4.22 7.03 -22.14
C PRO A 163 -4.55 6.73 -20.67
N ALA A 164 -4.51 7.76 -19.81
CA ALA A 164 -4.78 7.62 -18.38
C ALA A 164 -6.19 7.10 -18.07
N ASP A 165 -7.16 7.37 -18.96
CA ASP A 165 -8.56 6.92 -18.86
C ASP A 165 -8.81 5.53 -19.49
N HIS A 166 -7.78 4.83 -19.92
CA HIS A 166 -7.94 3.51 -20.54
C HIS A 166 -8.24 2.42 -19.49
N ASP A 167 -9.26 1.58 -19.74
CA ASP A 167 -9.76 0.52 -18.83
C ASP A 167 -8.68 -0.47 -18.32
N PHE A 168 -7.59 -0.61 -19.07
CA PHE A 168 -6.39 -1.35 -18.62
C PHE A 168 -5.97 -0.96 -17.20
N TRP A 169 -6.04 0.33 -16.86
CA TRP A 169 -5.60 0.82 -15.56
C TRP A 169 -6.49 0.36 -14.40
N ASP A 170 -7.75 -0.03 -14.64
CA ASP A 170 -8.65 -0.49 -13.57
C ASP A 170 -8.19 -1.80 -12.93
N THR A 171 -7.41 -2.60 -13.65
CA THR A 171 -6.88 -3.90 -13.19
C THR A 171 -5.37 -3.97 -13.15
N HIS A 172 -4.67 -3.02 -13.80
CA HIS A 172 -3.22 -3.02 -13.92
C HIS A 172 -2.52 -1.82 -13.28
N TYR A 173 -3.22 -0.84 -12.69
CA TYR A 173 -2.54 0.24 -11.99
C TYR A 173 -1.86 -0.26 -10.69
N PRO A 174 -0.52 -0.13 -10.55
CA PRO A 174 0.19 -0.67 -9.41
C PRO A 174 -0.21 -0.02 -8.06
N PRO A 175 -0.13 -0.78 -6.94
CA PRO A 175 0.51 -2.09 -6.81
C PRO A 175 -0.42 -3.28 -7.11
N ASN A 176 -0.04 -4.09 -8.11
CA ASN A 176 -0.74 -5.31 -8.53
C ASN A 176 -0.42 -6.52 -7.63
N GLY A 177 -0.74 -6.42 -6.34
CA GLY A 177 -0.59 -7.50 -5.35
C GLY A 177 0.62 -7.39 -4.42
N TRP A 178 0.78 -8.38 -3.54
CA TRP A 178 1.79 -8.34 -2.46
C TRP A 178 3.19 -8.11 -2.99
N ARG A 179 3.90 -7.18 -2.33
CA ARG A 179 5.29 -6.82 -2.64
C ARG A 179 5.51 -6.36 -4.09
N CYS A 180 4.46 -5.96 -4.80
CA CYS A 180 4.61 -5.30 -6.09
C CYS A 180 5.40 -4.01 -5.89
N ARG A 181 6.38 -3.77 -6.77
CA ARG A 181 7.24 -2.57 -6.79
C ARG A 181 7.11 -1.81 -8.11
N CYS A 182 6.16 -2.20 -8.95
CA CYS A 182 5.85 -1.51 -10.19
C CYS A 182 5.26 -0.13 -9.89
N THR A 183 5.36 0.77 -10.85
CA THR A 183 4.78 2.11 -10.82
C THR A 183 4.29 2.47 -12.23
N VAL A 184 3.67 3.63 -12.36
CA VAL A 184 3.48 4.28 -13.65
C VAL A 184 4.35 5.55 -13.77
N GLN A 185 4.62 5.93 -15.00
CA GLN A 185 5.17 7.23 -15.37
C GLN A 185 4.15 7.96 -16.25
N GLN A 186 3.82 9.19 -15.90
CA GLN A 186 2.92 10.02 -16.69
C GLN A 186 3.69 10.70 -17.83
N LEU A 187 3.15 10.71 -19.03
CA LEU A 187 3.79 11.17 -20.26
C LEU A 187 2.95 12.22 -21.00
N SER A 188 3.63 13.20 -21.56
CA SER A 188 3.09 14.16 -22.54
C SER A 188 3.33 13.69 -23.98
N ASP A 189 2.72 14.34 -24.96
CA ASP A 189 2.99 14.09 -26.39
C ASP A 189 4.48 14.26 -26.75
N ALA A 190 5.14 15.24 -26.13
CA ALA A 190 6.58 15.45 -26.31
C ALA A 190 7.40 14.28 -25.76
N ASP A 191 6.97 13.68 -24.64
CA ASP A 191 7.62 12.50 -24.08
C ASP A 191 7.43 11.28 -25.00
N LEU A 192 6.25 11.11 -25.60
CA LEU A 192 6.00 10.03 -26.58
C LEU A 192 6.94 10.14 -27.78
N LYS A 193 7.04 11.33 -28.39
CA LYS A 193 7.96 11.59 -29.51
C LYS A 193 9.41 11.29 -29.11
N ARG A 194 9.82 11.68 -27.90
CA ARG A 194 11.17 11.44 -27.39
C ARG A 194 11.46 9.94 -27.22
N PHE A 195 10.46 9.15 -26.84
CA PHE A 195 10.61 7.71 -26.61
C PHE A 195 10.33 6.86 -27.85
N GLY A 196 9.96 7.48 -28.98
CA GLY A 196 9.71 6.78 -30.25
C GLY A 196 8.38 6.03 -30.27
N HIS A 197 7.36 6.56 -29.59
CA HIS A 197 5.98 6.09 -29.65
C HIS A 197 5.16 6.88 -30.67
#